data_AF-U9VP15-F1
#
_entry.id   AF-U9VP15-F1
#
_cell.length_a   1.000
_cell.length_b   1.000
_cell.length_c   1.000
_cell.angle_alpha   90.00
_cell.angle_beta   90.00
_cell.angle_gamma   90.00
#
_symmetry.space_group_name_H-M   'P 1'
#
loop_
_entity.id
_entity.type
_entity.pdbx_description
1 polymer ?
#
loop_
_entity_poly.entity_id
_entity_poly.type
_entity_poly.pdbx_seq_one_letter_code
_entity_poly.pdbx_strand_id
1 'polypeptide(L)'
;MSGVSLHQTADGWQFVSEAALEKFVWANLKQLFHVTPLKQQYTSNGEVCDILAVDSNGALVILELKNVEDRYLIQQLTRYYANLLEEQPFSDAVNYSRPVRLIALSPSYHRHNLIDRHYSRLAFEFFQFSVVKDGEKYHCLLRKLEEEHPCQQVSISYQPLETSTIEHIPEPPELLIKWLGGCSKEEQESVDYTSEYCF
;
A
#
# COMPACT_ATOMS: atom_id res chain seq x y z
N MET A 1 -15.76 5.70 -10.15
CA MET A 1 -14.56 5.07 -9.54
C MET A 1 -14.53 5.50 -8.09
N SER A 2 -14.55 4.56 -7.15
CA SER A 2 -14.43 4.89 -5.73
C SER A 2 -13.07 5.54 -5.48
N GLY A 3 -13.03 6.72 -4.86
CA GLY A 3 -11.80 7.40 -4.53
C GLY A 3 -10.86 6.55 -3.67
N VAL A 4 -9.58 6.90 -3.70
CA VAL A 4 -8.58 6.36 -2.77
C VAL A 4 -8.41 7.34 -1.64
N SER A 5 -8.42 6.86 -0.40
CA SER A 5 -8.34 7.71 0.79
C SER A 5 -6.90 8.09 1.09
N LEU A 6 -6.69 9.39 1.34
CA LEU A 6 -5.43 9.99 1.75
C LEU A 6 -5.60 10.67 3.11
N HIS A 7 -4.50 10.83 3.85
CA HIS A 7 -4.42 11.68 5.03
C HIS A 7 -3.18 12.57 4.97
N GLN A 8 -3.24 13.68 5.70
CA GLN A 8 -2.13 14.60 5.85
C GLN A 8 -1.35 14.24 7.12
N THR A 9 -0.02 14.24 7.01
CA THR A 9 0.95 14.05 8.09
C THR A 9 1.89 15.25 8.16
N ALA A 10 2.78 15.29 9.15
CA ALA A 10 3.84 16.30 9.22
C ALA A 10 4.76 16.31 7.98
N ASP A 11 4.93 15.15 7.35
CA ASP A 11 5.83 14.95 6.21
C ASP A 11 5.13 15.06 4.84
N GLY A 12 3.82 15.34 4.82
CA GLY A 12 3.05 15.53 3.58
C GLY A 12 1.78 14.69 3.51
N TRP A 13 1.46 14.17 2.33
CA TRP A 13 0.29 13.33 2.13
C TRP A 13 0.67 11.86 2.00
N GLN A 14 -0.17 10.98 2.52
CA GLN A 14 0.04 9.52 2.49
C GLN A 14 -1.28 8.80 2.25
N PHE A 15 -1.22 7.57 1.71
CA PHE A 15 -2.40 6.70 1.71
C PHE A 15 -2.78 6.36 3.16
N VAL A 16 -4.06 6.24 3.44
CA VAL A 16 -4.54 5.94 4.82
C VAL A 16 -4.20 4.53 5.30
N SER A 17 -3.90 3.61 4.38
CA SER A 17 -3.60 2.21 4.71
C SER A 17 -2.91 1.49 3.54
N GLU A 18 -2.33 0.32 3.83
CA GLU A 18 -1.81 -0.60 2.80
C GLU A 18 -2.90 -1.02 1.81
N ALA A 19 -4.14 -1.27 2.27
CA ALA A 19 -5.25 -1.59 1.38
C ALA A 19 -5.60 -0.43 0.42
N ALA A 20 -5.49 0.82 0.88
CA ALA A 20 -5.69 1.99 0.02
C ALA A 20 -4.57 2.12 -1.03
N LEU A 21 -3.31 1.88 -0.63
CA LEU A 21 -2.17 1.82 -1.53
C LEU A 21 -2.34 0.68 -2.57
N GLU A 22 -2.66 -0.53 -2.14
CA GLU A 22 -2.83 -1.69 -3.02
C GLU A 22 -3.94 -1.45 -4.05
N LYS A 23 -5.10 -0.94 -3.60
CA LYS A 23 -6.20 -0.58 -4.50
C LYS A 23 -5.77 0.46 -5.55
N PHE A 24 -5.00 1.46 -5.14
CA PHE A 24 -4.45 2.46 -6.06
C PHE A 24 -3.49 1.82 -7.07
N VAL A 25 -2.54 1.02 -6.59
CA VAL A 25 -1.52 0.37 -7.43
C VAL A 25 -2.19 -0.57 -8.42
N TRP A 26 -3.11 -1.42 -7.96
CA TRP A 26 -3.85 -2.36 -8.80
C TRP A 26 -4.57 -1.66 -9.97
N ALA A 27 -5.27 -0.57 -9.67
CA ALA A 27 -5.98 0.21 -10.69
C ALA A 27 -5.05 0.87 -11.73
N ASN A 28 -3.76 1.02 -11.39
CA ASN A 28 -2.79 1.77 -12.19
C ASN A 28 -1.55 0.94 -12.60
N LEU A 29 -1.57 -0.39 -12.46
CA LEU A 29 -0.42 -1.27 -12.74
C LEU A 29 0.19 -1.06 -14.14
N LYS A 30 -0.66 -0.88 -15.15
CA LYS A 30 -0.22 -0.66 -16.52
C LYS A 30 0.55 0.65 -16.67
N GLN A 31 0.12 1.71 -15.98
CA GLN A 31 0.78 3.01 -16.02
C GLN A 31 2.04 3.03 -15.13
N LEU A 32 1.98 2.42 -13.94
CA LEU A 32 3.07 2.43 -12.98
C LEU A 32 4.24 1.53 -13.41
N PHE A 33 3.95 0.33 -13.92
CA PHE A 33 4.94 -0.72 -14.12
C PHE A 33 4.92 -1.35 -15.52
N HIS A 34 4.01 -0.93 -16.40
CA HIS A 34 3.81 -1.52 -17.73
C HIS A 34 3.50 -3.03 -17.70
N VAL A 35 2.70 -3.46 -16.70
CA VAL A 35 2.30 -4.85 -16.50
C VAL A 35 0.78 -5.03 -16.56
N THR A 36 0.35 -6.25 -16.85
CA THR A 36 -1.05 -6.65 -16.85
C THR A 36 -1.40 -7.38 -15.54
N PRO A 37 -2.45 -6.99 -14.81
CA PRO A 37 -2.85 -7.65 -13.58
C PRO A 37 -3.23 -9.13 -13.79
N LEU A 38 -2.82 -9.99 -12.85
CA LEU A 38 -3.32 -11.37 -12.75
C LEU A 38 -4.20 -11.55 -11.52
N LYS A 39 -3.68 -11.22 -10.32
CA LYS A 39 -4.39 -11.47 -9.06
C LYS A 39 -3.90 -10.54 -7.95
N GLN A 40 -4.83 -10.05 -7.13
CA GLN A 40 -4.53 -9.43 -5.83
C GLN A 40 -4.64 -10.48 -4.71
N GLN A 41 -3.83 -10.32 -3.67
CA GLN A 41 -3.92 -11.09 -2.42
C GLN A 41 -3.93 -12.61 -2.70
N TYR A 42 -3.00 -13.09 -3.54
CA TYR A 42 -2.91 -14.50 -3.90
C TYR A 42 -2.23 -15.30 -2.79
N THR A 43 -2.93 -16.31 -2.26
CA THR A 43 -2.39 -17.18 -1.22
C THR A 43 -1.61 -18.34 -1.81
N SER A 44 -0.37 -18.54 -1.36
CA SER A 44 0.54 -19.60 -1.80
C SER A 44 1.34 -20.10 -0.60
N ASN A 45 1.23 -21.40 -0.30
CA ASN A 45 1.83 -22.04 0.88
C ASN A 45 1.69 -21.24 2.20
N GLY A 46 0.50 -20.69 2.47
CA GLY A 46 0.20 -19.92 3.68
C GLY A 46 0.68 -18.46 3.69
N GLU A 47 1.43 -18.03 2.69
CA GLU A 47 1.80 -16.63 2.46
C GLU A 47 0.77 -15.95 1.55
N VAL A 48 0.61 -14.63 1.67
CA VAL A 48 -0.31 -13.86 0.83
C VAL A 48 0.48 -12.81 0.05
N CYS A 49 0.53 -12.97 -1.28
CA CYS A 49 1.19 -12.02 -2.16
C CYS A 49 0.24 -10.85 -2.46
N ASP A 50 0.69 -9.61 -2.29
CA ASP A 50 -0.15 -8.44 -2.54
C ASP A 50 -0.67 -8.40 -3.98
N ILE A 51 0.23 -8.43 -4.96
CA ILE A 51 -0.15 -8.39 -6.37
C ILE A 51 0.75 -9.31 -7.21
N LEU A 52 0.09 -10.13 -8.04
CA LEU A 52 0.69 -10.85 -9.15
C LEU A 52 0.24 -10.22 -10.48
N ALA A 53 1.20 -10.06 -11.38
CA ALA A 53 1.01 -9.50 -12.70
C ALA A 53 1.90 -10.21 -13.73
N VAL A 54 1.73 -9.87 -14.99
CA VAL A 54 2.55 -10.37 -16.10
C VAL A 54 3.05 -9.21 -16.95
N ASP A 55 4.31 -9.26 -17.36
CA ASP A 55 4.85 -8.26 -18.28
C ASP A 55 4.46 -8.54 -19.74
N SER A 56 4.86 -7.66 -20.65
CA SER A 56 4.58 -7.81 -22.10
C SER A 56 5.16 -9.07 -22.75
N ASN A 57 6.13 -9.74 -22.11
CA ASN A 57 6.77 -10.96 -22.59
C ASN A 57 6.22 -12.23 -21.94
N GLY A 58 5.18 -12.12 -21.11
CA GLY A 58 4.63 -13.25 -20.37
C GLY A 58 5.40 -13.59 -19.08
N ALA A 59 6.37 -12.78 -18.66
CA ALA A 59 7.13 -13.05 -17.45
C ALA A 59 6.32 -12.68 -16.20
N LEU A 60 6.40 -13.54 -15.16
CA LEU A 60 5.76 -13.27 -13.87
C LEU A 60 6.34 -12.02 -13.23
N VAL A 61 5.47 -11.17 -12.70
CA VAL A 61 5.83 -10.01 -11.89
C VAL A 61 5.15 -10.13 -10.53
N ILE A 62 5.94 -10.11 -9.47
CA ILE A 62 5.48 -10.19 -8.08
C ILE A 62 5.74 -8.84 -7.43
N LEU A 63 4.70 -8.22 -6.88
CA LEU A 63 4.79 -6.96 -6.15
C LEU A 63 4.43 -7.20 -4.68
N GLU A 64 5.25 -6.64 -3.79
CA GLU A 64 4.95 -6.49 -2.37
C GLU A 64 4.98 -4.99 -2.05
N LEU A 65 3.95 -4.52 -1.36
CA LEU A 65 3.67 -3.12 -1.11
C LEU A 65 3.72 -2.84 0.39
N LYS A 66 4.34 -1.73 0.79
CA LYS A 66 4.30 -1.24 2.16
C LYS A 66 3.95 0.23 2.17
N ASN A 67 2.96 0.61 2.99
CA ASN A 67 2.55 2.00 3.09
C ASN A 67 3.46 2.83 4.01
N VAL A 68 4.30 2.16 4.79
CA VAL A 68 5.32 2.74 5.67
C VAL A 68 6.63 1.96 5.50
N GLU A 69 7.69 2.39 6.17
CA GLU A 69 8.93 1.63 6.20
C GLU A 69 8.73 0.27 6.88
N ASP A 70 9.23 -0.78 6.24
CA ASP A 70 9.20 -2.16 6.74
C ASP A 70 10.62 -2.78 6.70
N ARG A 71 10.84 -3.88 7.43
CA ARG A 71 12.14 -4.58 7.51
C ARG A 71 12.18 -5.94 6.80
N TYR A 72 11.07 -6.39 6.23
CA TYR A 72 10.87 -7.76 5.75
C TYR A 72 10.44 -7.89 4.28
N LEU A 73 10.31 -6.77 3.55
CA LEU A 73 10.00 -6.73 2.11
C LEU A 73 10.78 -7.76 1.28
N ILE A 74 12.10 -7.84 1.49
CA ILE A 74 12.96 -8.78 0.74
C ILE A 74 12.65 -10.22 1.10
N GLN A 75 12.49 -10.51 2.38
CA GLN A 75 12.18 -11.84 2.88
C GLN A 75 10.82 -12.30 2.38
N GLN A 76 9.82 -11.44 2.37
CA GLN A 76 8.48 -11.73 1.83
C GLN A 76 8.55 -12.05 0.33
N LEU A 77 9.12 -11.16 -0.49
CA LEU A 77 9.28 -11.39 -1.93
C LEU A 77 10.08 -12.66 -2.23
N THR A 78 11.09 -12.99 -1.42
CA THR A 78 11.86 -14.22 -1.57
C THR A 78 11.01 -15.47 -1.34
N ARG A 79 10.14 -15.47 -0.30
CA ARG A 79 9.24 -16.61 -0.04
C ARG A 79 8.21 -16.76 -1.14
N TYR A 80 7.63 -15.64 -1.61
CA TYR A 80 6.67 -15.68 -2.71
C TYR A 80 7.29 -16.20 -4.00
N TYR A 81 8.50 -15.73 -4.34
CA TYR A 81 9.25 -16.21 -5.49
C TYR A 81 9.44 -17.74 -5.44
N ALA A 82 9.87 -18.26 -4.29
CA ALA A 82 10.09 -19.69 -4.12
C ALA A 82 8.78 -20.48 -4.29
N ASN A 83 7.71 -20.09 -3.59
CA ASN A 83 6.42 -20.79 -3.65
C ASN A 83 5.83 -20.77 -5.06
N LEU A 84 5.88 -19.62 -5.76
CA LEU A 84 5.27 -19.46 -7.09
C LEU A 84 6.05 -20.18 -8.20
N LEU A 85 7.36 -20.39 -8.04
CA LEU A 85 8.13 -21.22 -8.99
C LEU A 85 7.91 -22.71 -8.80
N GLU A 86 7.56 -23.13 -7.58
CA GLU A 86 7.17 -24.50 -7.29
C GLU A 86 5.74 -24.79 -7.77
N GLU A 87 4.78 -23.93 -7.42
CA GLU A 87 3.36 -24.12 -7.74
C GLU A 87 3.00 -23.81 -9.21
N GLN A 88 3.74 -22.89 -9.84
CA GLN A 88 3.49 -22.39 -11.21
C GLN A 88 2.01 -22.04 -11.55
N PRO A 89 1.32 -21.23 -10.73
CA PRO A 89 -0.07 -20.86 -10.98
C PRO A 89 -0.23 -20.00 -12.24
N PHE A 90 -1.44 -19.98 -12.80
CA PHE A 90 -1.75 -19.20 -14.01
C PHE A 90 -0.85 -19.54 -15.21
N SER A 91 -0.49 -20.81 -15.37
CA SER A 91 0.46 -21.28 -16.40
C SER A 91 -0.02 -21.04 -17.84
N ASP A 92 -1.32 -20.80 -18.04
CA ASP A 92 -1.89 -20.35 -19.32
C ASP A 92 -1.53 -18.89 -19.68
N ALA A 93 -1.17 -18.09 -18.68
CA ALA A 93 -0.82 -16.67 -18.82
C ALA A 93 0.65 -16.36 -18.50
N VAL A 94 1.29 -17.19 -17.69
CA VAL A 94 2.66 -16.99 -17.19
C VAL A 94 3.63 -17.95 -17.86
N ASN A 95 4.67 -17.40 -18.47
CA ASN A 95 5.79 -18.16 -19.00
C ASN A 95 6.91 -18.27 -17.96
N TYR A 96 6.90 -19.36 -17.20
CA TYR A 96 7.89 -19.67 -16.15
C TYR A 96 9.32 -19.94 -16.65
N SER A 97 9.54 -20.04 -17.96
CA SER A 97 10.90 -20.07 -18.53
C SER A 97 11.56 -18.68 -18.58
N ARG A 98 10.79 -17.61 -18.36
CA ARG A 98 11.29 -16.23 -18.31
C ARG A 98 11.70 -15.85 -16.88
N PRO A 99 12.69 -14.95 -16.72
CA PRO A 99 13.04 -14.43 -15.40
C PRO A 99 11.85 -13.72 -14.74
N VAL A 100 11.59 -14.04 -13.47
CA VAL A 100 10.57 -13.36 -12.66
C VAL A 100 11.07 -11.97 -12.28
N ARG A 101 10.18 -10.97 -12.34
CA ARG A 101 10.45 -9.62 -11.83
C ARG A 101 9.91 -9.49 -10.40
N LEU A 102 10.75 -9.01 -9.50
CA LEU A 102 10.42 -8.82 -8.08
C LEU A 102 10.42 -7.33 -7.77
N ILE A 103 9.27 -6.78 -7.44
CA ILE A 103 9.09 -5.34 -7.20
C ILE A 103 8.73 -5.13 -5.73
N ALA A 104 9.55 -4.36 -5.02
CA ALA A 104 9.21 -3.84 -3.71
C ALA A 104 8.75 -2.38 -3.87
N LEU A 105 7.58 -2.01 -3.34
CA LEU A 105 7.06 -0.64 -3.35
C LEU A 105 6.88 -0.13 -1.93
N SER A 106 7.57 0.95 -1.54
CA SER A 106 7.46 1.53 -0.21
C SER A 106 7.87 3.01 -0.21
N PRO A 107 7.37 3.89 0.67
CA PRO A 107 7.84 5.28 0.69
C PRO A 107 9.34 5.39 1.07
N SER A 108 9.84 4.49 1.90
CA SER A 108 11.25 4.40 2.29
C SER A 108 11.66 2.95 2.56
N TYR A 109 12.96 2.71 2.68
CA TYR A 109 13.47 1.36 2.92
C TYR A 109 14.39 1.34 4.13
N HIS A 110 14.05 0.46 5.07
CA HIS A 110 14.93 0.18 6.19
C HIS A 110 16.27 -0.38 5.69
N ARG A 111 17.36 -0.08 6.41
CA ARG A 111 18.72 -0.56 6.11
C ARG A 111 18.80 -2.09 5.91
N HIS A 112 17.96 -2.86 6.60
CA HIS A 112 17.92 -4.32 6.44
C HIS A 112 17.52 -4.73 5.01
N ASN A 113 16.45 -4.16 4.46
CA ASN A 113 16.05 -4.42 3.08
C ASN A 113 17.17 -4.06 2.08
N LEU A 114 17.92 -2.99 2.35
CA LEU A 114 19.05 -2.59 1.50
C LEU A 114 20.20 -3.60 1.57
N ILE A 115 20.54 -4.08 2.77
CA ILE A 115 21.54 -5.13 2.97
C ILE A 115 21.10 -6.42 2.29
N ASP A 116 19.87 -6.86 2.55
CA ASP A 116 19.34 -8.11 2.03
C ASP A 116 19.26 -8.08 0.50
N ARG A 117 18.86 -6.95 -0.10
CA ARG A 117 18.92 -6.74 -1.54
C ARG A 117 20.36 -6.83 -2.06
N HIS A 118 21.31 -6.17 -1.41
CA HIS A 118 22.70 -6.11 -1.86
C HIS A 118 23.38 -7.49 -1.90
N TYR A 119 23.07 -8.35 -0.93
CA TYR A 119 23.67 -9.68 -0.82
C TYR A 119 22.80 -10.81 -1.40
N SER A 120 21.61 -10.50 -1.92
CA SER A 120 20.76 -11.50 -2.55
C SER A 120 21.24 -11.88 -3.95
N ARG A 121 20.92 -13.13 -4.32
CA ARG A 121 21.09 -13.63 -5.70
C ARG A 121 19.88 -13.29 -6.60
N LEU A 122 18.78 -12.84 -6.00
CA LEU A 122 17.58 -12.41 -6.71
C LEU A 122 17.68 -10.93 -7.05
N ALA A 123 17.15 -10.54 -8.22
CA ALA A 123 17.13 -9.16 -8.67
C ALA A 123 15.84 -8.47 -8.21
N PHE A 124 15.94 -7.67 -7.14
CA PHE A 124 14.82 -6.84 -6.66
C PHE A 124 14.88 -5.44 -7.26
N GLU A 125 13.74 -5.01 -7.78
CA GLU A 125 13.47 -3.64 -8.19
C GLU A 125 12.84 -2.88 -7.01
N PHE A 126 13.51 -1.83 -6.54
CA PHE A 126 13.00 -0.98 -5.46
C PHE A 126 12.40 0.28 -6.07
N PHE A 127 11.11 0.49 -5.81
CA PHE A 127 10.42 1.72 -6.17
C PHE A 127 9.96 2.46 -4.90
N GLN A 128 10.33 3.72 -4.83
CA GLN A 128 9.78 4.63 -3.85
C GLN A 128 8.58 5.36 -4.42
N PHE A 129 7.55 5.53 -3.59
CA PHE A 129 6.44 6.40 -3.92
C PHE A 129 6.33 7.57 -2.95
N SER A 130 5.76 8.68 -3.42
CA SER A 130 5.32 9.79 -2.59
C SER A 130 3.99 10.33 -3.11
N VAL A 131 3.17 10.89 -2.21
CA VAL A 131 1.94 11.59 -2.60
C VAL A 131 2.17 13.09 -2.48
N VAL A 132 2.01 13.78 -3.60
CA VAL A 132 2.16 15.24 -3.67
C VAL A 132 0.81 15.89 -3.99
N LYS A 133 0.60 17.07 -3.41
CA LYS A 133 -0.55 17.94 -3.72
C LYS A 133 -0.06 19.06 -4.63
N ASP A 134 -0.74 19.25 -5.75
CA ASP A 134 -0.55 20.37 -6.69
C ASP A 134 -1.89 21.07 -6.92
N GLY A 135 -2.07 22.24 -6.29
CA GLY A 135 -3.36 22.89 -6.18
C GLY A 135 -4.40 21.98 -5.52
N GLU A 136 -5.51 21.71 -6.21
CA GLU A 136 -6.58 20.80 -5.74
C GLU A 136 -6.38 19.34 -6.16
N LYS A 137 -5.26 19.02 -6.82
CA LYS A 137 -5.00 17.67 -7.35
C LYS A 137 -3.96 16.95 -6.51
N TYR A 138 -4.12 15.64 -6.43
CA TYR A 138 -3.17 14.75 -5.78
C TYR A 138 -2.52 13.84 -6.83
N HIS A 139 -1.22 13.61 -6.67
CA HIS A 139 -0.44 12.76 -7.55
C HIS A 139 0.40 11.78 -6.74
N CYS A 140 0.42 10.52 -7.16
CA CYS A 140 1.42 9.57 -6.73
C CYS A 140 2.61 9.67 -7.68
N LEU A 141 3.77 10.03 -7.14
CA LEU A 141 5.04 10.01 -7.84
C LEU A 141 5.72 8.67 -7.54
N LEU A 142 6.19 8.00 -8.58
CA LEU A 142 6.94 6.75 -8.48
C LEU A 142 8.36 6.99 -8.97
N ARG A 143 9.35 6.56 -8.20
CA ARG A 143 10.78 6.69 -8.51
C ARG A 143 11.47 5.37 -8.26
N LYS A 144 12.31 4.92 -9.20
CA LYS A 144 13.18 3.78 -8.94
C LYS A 144 14.31 4.23 -8.00
N LEU A 145 14.67 3.42 -7.00
CA LEU A 145 15.58 3.85 -5.92
C LEU A 145 16.94 4.35 -6.43
N GLU A 146 17.43 3.80 -7.55
CA GLU A 146 18.70 4.20 -8.19
C GLU A 146 18.62 5.50 -8.99
N GLU A 147 17.41 6.02 -9.23
CA GLU A 147 17.17 7.15 -10.12
C GLU A 147 16.92 8.43 -9.30
N GLU A 148 17.44 9.56 -9.78
CA GLU A 148 17.25 10.86 -9.12
C GLU A 148 15.82 11.39 -9.30
N HIS A 149 15.19 11.10 -10.45
CA HIS A 149 13.92 11.69 -10.85
C HIS A 149 12.80 10.64 -10.89
N PRO A 150 11.53 11.01 -10.59
CA PRO A 150 10.40 10.10 -10.74
C PRO A 150 10.28 9.56 -12.16
N CYS A 151 10.07 8.25 -12.27
CA CYS A 151 9.87 7.56 -13.54
C CYS A 151 8.39 7.54 -13.96
N GLN A 152 7.45 7.71 -13.02
CA GLN A 152 6.02 7.79 -13.30
C GLN A 152 5.31 8.81 -12.38
N GLN A 153 4.24 9.41 -12.89
CA GLN A 153 3.32 10.25 -12.14
C GLN A 153 1.89 9.83 -12.49
N VAL A 154 1.07 9.57 -11.47
CA VAL A 154 -0.31 9.11 -11.64
C VAL A 154 -1.24 9.94 -10.76
N SER A 155 -2.29 10.49 -11.34
CA SER A 155 -3.29 11.27 -10.60
C SER A 155 -4.09 10.38 -9.65
N ILE A 156 -4.25 10.84 -8.41
CA ILE A 156 -5.08 10.20 -7.40
C ILE A 156 -6.44 10.87 -7.43
N SER A 157 -7.48 10.10 -7.72
CA SER A 157 -8.86 10.55 -7.55
C SER A 157 -9.19 10.52 -6.05
N TYR A 158 -8.91 11.63 -5.37
CA TYR A 158 -9.25 11.87 -3.98
C TYR A 158 -10.43 12.85 -3.90
N GLN A 159 -11.41 12.53 -3.07
CA GLN A 159 -12.44 13.46 -2.65
C GLN A 159 -12.30 13.61 -1.14
N PRO A 160 -12.13 14.83 -0.61
CA PRO A 160 -12.20 15.05 0.83
C PRO A 160 -13.51 14.47 1.34
N LEU A 161 -13.49 13.75 2.46
CA LEU A 161 -14.72 13.59 3.20
C LEU A 161 -15.10 15.00 3.67
N GLU A 162 -16.14 15.57 3.07
CA GLU A 162 -16.85 16.65 3.74
C GLU A 162 -17.40 16.04 5.02
N THR A 163 -16.74 16.31 6.15
CA THR A 163 -17.41 16.24 7.44
C THR A 163 -18.46 17.34 7.39
N SER A 164 -19.63 17.05 6.81
CA SER A 164 -20.82 17.80 7.13
C SER A 164 -20.85 17.85 8.65
N THR A 165 -20.80 19.04 9.22
CA THR A 165 -21.11 19.27 10.63
C THR A 165 -22.36 18.45 10.91
N ILE A 166 -22.20 17.32 11.60
CA ILE A 166 -23.32 16.49 12.01
C ILE A 166 -23.96 17.31 13.13
N GLU A 167 -24.83 18.25 12.77
CA GLU A 167 -25.52 19.13 13.72
C GLU A 167 -26.40 18.29 14.68
N HIS A 168 -26.67 17.04 14.33
CA HIS A 168 -27.46 16.11 15.14
C HIS A 168 -26.79 14.74 15.21
N ILE A 169 -25.84 14.59 16.13
CA ILE A 169 -25.40 13.27 16.58
C ILE A 169 -26.56 12.71 17.42
N PRO A 170 -27.18 11.57 17.04
CA PRO A 170 -28.20 10.94 17.88
C PRO A 170 -27.56 10.48 19.19
N GLU A 171 -28.31 10.50 20.29
CA GLU A 171 -27.80 10.00 21.56
C GLU A 171 -27.26 8.57 21.39
N PRO A 172 -26.07 8.27 21.95
CA PRO A 172 -25.46 6.96 21.81
C PRO A 172 -26.40 5.86 22.36
N PRO A 173 -26.46 4.69 21.71
CA PRO A 173 -27.32 3.60 22.15
C PRO A 173 -27.05 3.22 23.62
N GLU A 174 -28.09 2.89 24.39
CA GLU A 174 -27.96 2.53 25.82
C GLU A 174 -26.94 1.39 26.06
N LEU A 175 -26.77 0.49 25.09
CA LEU A 175 -25.77 -0.58 25.13
C LEU A 175 -24.34 -0.04 25.13
N LEU A 176 -24.06 0.99 24.33
CA LEU A 176 -22.77 1.67 24.28
C LEU A 176 -22.50 2.37 25.63
N ILE A 177 -23.50 3.05 26.18
CA ILE A 177 -23.43 3.70 27.49
C ILE A 177 -23.16 2.69 28.61
N LYS A 178 -23.83 1.52 28.57
CA LYS A 178 -23.59 0.43 29.53
C LYS A 178 -22.19 -0.16 29.43
N TRP A 179 -21.62 -0.27 28.22
CA TRP A 179 -20.24 -0.71 28.03
C TRP A 179 -19.23 0.31 28.55
N LEU A 180 -19.55 1.60 28.45
CA LEU A 180 -18.78 2.71 29.03
C LEU A 180 -19.03 2.92 30.52
N GLY A 181 -19.97 2.18 31.13
CA GLY A 181 -20.37 2.31 32.54
C GLY A 181 -19.30 1.92 33.56
N GLY A 182 -18.12 1.50 33.11
CA GLY A 182 -16.92 1.33 33.93
C GLY A 182 -16.04 2.59 34.03
N CYS A 183 -16.32 3.63 33.25
CA CYS A 183 -15.60 4.90 33.26
C CYS A 183 -16.31 5.94 34.14
N SER A 184 -15.54 6.77 34.85
CA SER A 184 -16.08 7.91 35.59
C SER A 184 -16.68 8.95 34.63
N LYS A 185 -17.54 9.85 35.13
CA LYS A 185 -18.11 10.94 34.30
C LYS A 185 -17.03 11.81 33.66
N GLU A 186 -15.90 12.02 34.35
CA GLU A 186 -14.75 12.78 33.84
C GLU A 186 -14.02 12.03 32.71
N GLU A 187 -13.98 10.69 32.75
CA GLU A 187 -13.42 9.87 31.67
C GLU A 187 -14.34 9.84 30.44
N GLN A 188 -15.66 9.88 30.63
CA GLN A 188 -16.64 9.94 29.54
C GLN A 188 -16.62 11.30 28.82
N GLU A 189 -16.45 12.41 29.55
CA GLU A 189 -16.33 13.76 28.97
C GLU A 189 -15.00 13.98 28.23
N SER A 190 -13.93 13.25 28.60
CA SER A 190 -12.63 13.30 27.91
C SER A 190 -12.65 12.67 26.50
N VAL A 191 -13.61 11.79 26.22
CA VAL A 191 -13.83 11.21 24.89
C VAL A 191 -14.48 12.22 23.93
N ASP A 192 -15.23 13.20 24.45
CA ASP A 192 -15.82 14.29 23.65
C ASP A 192 -14.85 15.48 23.45
N TYR A 193 -13.93 15.73 24.38
CA TYR A 193 -13.04 16.91 24.34
C TYR A 193 -11.59 16.67 23.88
N THR A 194 -11.15 15.42 23.63
CA THR A 194 -9.78 15.17 23.15
C THR A 194 -9.57 15.37 21.64
N SER A 195 -10.57 15.92 20.93
CA SER A 195 -10.40 16.36 19.54
C SER A 195 -9.74 17.75 19.38
N GLU A 196 -9.49 18.50 20.46
CA GLU A 196 -8.93 19.86 20.36
C GLU A 196 -7.47 20.05 20.80
N TYR A 197 -6.81 19.09 21.48
CA TYR A 197 -5.37 19.22 21.77
C TYR A 197 -4.66 17.87 21.76
N CYS A 198 -4.03 17.53 20.64
CA CYS A 198 -2.83 16.69 20.58
C CYS A 198 -1.94 17.28 19.46
N PHE A 199 -0.86 17.94 19.86
CA PHE A 199 0.25 18.35 18.99
C PHE A 199 1.11 17.14 18.61
#